data_AF-A0A0G0MJQ3-F1
#
_entry.id   AF-A0A0G0MJQ3-F1
#
_cell.length_a   1.000
_cell.length_b   1.000
_cell.length_c   1.000
_cell.angle_alpha   90.00
_cell.angle_beta   90.00
_cell.angle_gamma   90.00
#
_symmetry.space_group_name_H-M   'P 1'
#
loop_
_entity.id
_entity.type
_entity.pdbx_description
1 polymer ?
#
loop_
_entity_poly.entity_id
_entity_poly.type
_entity_poly.pdbx_seq_one_letter_code
_entity_poly.pdbx_strand_id
1 'polypeptide(L)'
;MMITSQGRTYQANSEELFRVFMQNETVVVEKGSGVSLVFETDALFTKLSEEQVGIGVDPNILRIKAKTPAITGELFIESVELTTKVGDHLSPTSMNGWIIITLLKE
;
A
#
# COMPACT_ATOMS: atom_id res chain seq x y z
N MET A 1 -18.81 2.67 -8.51
CA MET A 1 -18.79 1.28 -9.05
C MET A 1 -18.37 0.35 -7.92
N MET A 2 -18.90 -0.87 -7.85
CA MET A 2 -18.47 -1.86 -6.85
C MET A 2 -17.44 -2.79 -7.48
N ILE A 3 -16.26 -2.90 -6.87
CA ILE A 3 -15.22 -3.84 -7.31
C ILE A 3 -15.18 -4.97 -6.28
N THR A 4 -15.35 -6.21 -6.73
CA THR A 4 -15.31 -7.39 -5.87
C THR A 4 -14.04 -8.17 -6.16
N SER A 5 -13.24 -8.45 -5.13
CA SER A 5 -12.02 -9.27 -5.23
C SER A 5 -11.92 -10.18 -4.01
N GLN A 6 -11.68 -11.48 -4.23
CA GLN A 6 -11.58 -12.51 -3.19
C GLN A 6 -12.68 -12.44 -2.10
N GLY A 7 -13.92 -12.17 -2.50
CA GLY A 7 -15.07 -12.11 -1.59
C GLY A 7 -15.16 -10.83 -0.75
N ARG A 8 -14.27 -9.85 -0.95
CA ARG A 8 -14.35 -8.51 -0.37
C ARG A 8 -14.81 -7.51 -1.43
N THR A 9 -15.77 -6.66 -1.06
CA THR A 9 -16.38 -5.66 -1.96
C THR A 9 -15.89 -4.27 -1.59
N TYR A 10 -15.24 -3.59 -2.53
CA TYR A 10 -14.75 -2.24 -2.42
C TYR A 10 -15.73 -1.29 -3.12
N GLN A 11 -16.33 -0.37 -2.35
CA GLN A 11 -17.19 0.67 -2.89
C GLN A 11 -16.34 1.86 -3.28
N ALA A 12 -16.37 2.21 -4.56
CA ALA A 12 -15.66 3.37 -5.06
C ALA A 12 -16.65 4.45 -5.51
N ASN A 13 -16.49 5.62 -4.87
CA ASN A 13 -17.33 6.80 -5.02
C ASN A 13 -16.56 7.86 -5.84
N SER A 14 -17.27 8.45 -6.82
CA SER A 14 -16.92 9.57 -7.73
C SER A 14 -16.19 9.27 -9.04
N GLU A 15 -16.43 10.14 -10.02
CA GLU A 15 -16.10 10.12 -11.46
C GLU A 15 -14.61 10.06 -11.83
N GLU A 16 -13.72 9.84 -10.87
CA GLU A 16 -12.32 9.56 -11.14
C GLU A 16 -12.18 8.05 -11.38
N LEU A 17 -11.59 7.66 -12.50
CA LEU A 17 -11.33 6.25 -12.82
C LEU A 17 -10.47 5.64 -11.71
N PHE A 18 -11.10 4.91 -10.78
CA PHE A 18 -10.39 4.10 -9.81
C PHE A 18 -10.14 2.71 -10.39
N ARG A 19 -8.89 2.24 -10.33
CA ARG A 19 -8.54 0.87 -10.68
C ARG A 19 -8.14 0.16 -9.41
N VAL A 20 -8.92 -0.84 -9.02
CA VAL A 20 -8.58 -1.72 -7.89
C VAL A 20 -8.22 -3.07 -8.44
N PHE A 21 -6.99 -3.51 -8.20
CA PHE A 21 -6.53 -4.85 -8.56
C PHE A 21 -5.63 -5.40 -7.46
N MET A 22 -5.43 -6.71 -7.44
CA MET A 22 -4.55 -7.35 -6.47
C MET A 22 -3.32 -7.91 -7.15
N GLN A 23 -2.18 -7.74 -6.49
CA GLN A 23 -0.91 -8.33 -6.89
C GLN A 23 -0.24 -8.90 -5.64
N ASN A 24 -0.01 -10.21 -5.62
CA ASN A 24 0.62 -10.90 -4.48
C ASN A 24 0.03 -10.45 -3.13
N GLU A 25 -1.29 -10.54 -2.96
CA GLU A 25 -2.02 -10.16 -1.74
C GLU A 25 -2.03 -8.65 -1.41
N THR A 26 -1.33 -7.82 -2.19
CA THR A 26 -1.42 -6.36 -2.11
C THR A 26 -2.61 -5.85 -2.91
N VAL A 27 -3.43 -5.00 -2.30
CA VAL A 27 -4.49 -4.28 -3.01
C VAL A 27 -3.92 -2.96 -3.55
N VAL A 28 -3.91 -2.81 -4.87
CA VAL A 28 -3.53 -1.58 -5.56
C VAL A 28 -4.78 -0.80 -5.89
N VAL A 29 -4.83 0.47 -5.48
CA VAL A 29 -5.92 1.41 -5.73
C VAL A 29 -5.35 2.62 -6.45
N GLU A 30 -5.52 2.68 -7.77
CA GLU A 30 -5.21 3.92 -8.49
C GLU A 30 -6.40 4.87 -8.39
N LYS A 31 -6.18 6.15 -8.08
CA LYS A 31 -7.22 7.19 -8.07
C LYS A 31 -6.65 8.52 -8.53
N GLY A 32 -7.18 9.10 -9.61
CA GLY A 32 -6.71 10.37 -10.15
C GLY A 32 -5.20 10.33 -10.45
N SER A 33 -4.45 11.27 -9.88
CA SER A 33 -2.98 11.34 -9.94
C SER A 33 -2.27 10.54 -8.85
N GLY A 34 -2.95 9.62 -8.16
CA GLY A 34 -2.39 8.82 -7.07
C GLY A 34 -2.50 7.31 -7.27
N VAL A 35 -1.60 6.58 -6.61
CA VAL A 35 -1.63 5.12 -6.45
C VAL A 35 -1.51 4.79 -4.97
N SER A 36 -2.55 4.21 -4.38
CA SER A 36 -2.51 3.69 -3.01
C SER A 36 -2.30 2.19 -3.03
N LEU A 37 -1.37 1.70 -2.22
CA LEU A 37 -1.03 0.29 -2.07
C LEU A 37 -1.34 -0.10 -0.64
N VAL A 38 -2.14 -1.14 -0.48
CA VAL A 38 -2.63 -1.62 0.81
C VAL A 38 -2.13 -3.04 1.02
N PHE A 39 -1.34 -3.21 2.07
CA PHE A 39 -0.70 -4.46 2.46
C PHE A 39 -1.38 -5.00 3.70
N GLU A 40 -1.87 -6.23 3.64
CA GLU A 40 -2.29 -6.98 4.83
C GLU A 40 -1.03 -7.45 5.56
N THR A 41 -1.01 -7.29 6.87
CA THR A 41 0.11 -7.60 7.76
C THR A 41 -0.46 -8.09 9.09
N ASP A 42 0.39 -8.66 9.94
CA ASP A 42 -0.01 -9.01 11.29
C ASP A 42 -0.53 -7.78 12.06
N ALA A 43 -1.54 -7.98 12.91
CA ALA A 43 -2.14 -6.96 13.76
C ALA A 43 -1.13 -6.26 14.68
N LEU A 44 0.06 -6.83 14.87
CA LEU A 44 1.17 -6.25 15.63
C LEU A 44 1.89 -5.11 14.88
N PHE A 45 1.64 -4.94 13.57
CA PHE A 45 2.07 -3.79 12.78
C PHE A 45 1.02 -2.67 12.84
N THR A 46 0.70 -2.22 14.06
CA THR A 46 -0.22 -1.11 14.32
C THR A 46 0.54 0.16 14.71
N LYS A 47 0.12 1.31 14.17
CA LYS A 47 0.66 2.64 14.53
C LYS A 47 2.19 2.75 14.40
N LEU A 48 2.74 2.15 13.35
CA LEU A 48 4.12 2.37 12.97
C LEU A 48 4.35 3.84 12.65
N SER A 49 5.46 4.39 13.16
CA SER A 49 5.95 5.70 12.74
C SER A 49 6.60 5.61 11.35
N GLU A 50 6.78 6.75 10.70
CA GLU A 50 7.46 6.81 9.39
C GLU A 50 8.89 6.23 9.46
N GLU A 51 9.60 6.44 10.56
CA GLU A 51 10.95 5.89 10.77
C GLU A 51 10.98 4.35 10.83
N GLN A 52 9.83 3.74 11.16
CA GLN A 52 9.67 2.30 11.22
C GLN A 52 9.26 1.69 9.87
N VAL A 53 8.90 2.52 8.89
CA VAL A 53 8.49 2.10 7.55
C VAL A 53 9.44 2.71 6.52
N GLY A 54 10.37 1.90 6.02
CA GLY A 54 11.20 2.28 4.89
C GLY A 54 10.50 2.02 3.56
N ILE A 55 10.46 3.03 2.70
CA ILE A 55 9.91 2.95 1.36
C ILE A 55 11.03 3.21 0.36
N GLY A 56 11.21 2.29 -0.58
CA GLY A 56 12.08 2.46 -1.74
C GLY A 56 11.24 2.45 -3.01
N VAL A 57 11.34 3.51 -3.81
CA VAL A 57 10.70 3.58 -5.13
C VAL A 57 11.79 3.42 -6.18
N ASP A 58 11.80 2.27 -6.86
CA ASP A 58 12.47 2.11 -8.15
C ASP A 58 11.42 2.35 -9.25
N PRO A 59 11.80 2.76 -10.49
CA PRO A 59 10.88 3.31 -11.49
C PRO A 59 9.60 2.51 -11.78
N ASN A 60 9.63 1.19 -11.57
CA ASN A 60 8.48 0.31 -11.73
C ASN A 60 8.31 -0.67 -10.56
N ILE A 61 9.02 -0.48 -9.43
CA ILE A 61 8.97 -1.39 -8.29
C ILE A 61 8.93 -0.57 -7.01
N LEU A 62 7.86 -0.75 -6.23
CA LEU A 62 7.85 -0.29 -4.85
C LEU A 62 8.42 -1.39 -3.95
N ARG A 63 9.36 -1.04 -3.10
CA ARG A 63 9.83 -1.88 -1.99
C ARG A 63 9.45 -1.26 -0.66
N ILE A 64 8.90 -2.06 0.23
CA ILE A 64 8.51 -1.65 1.57
C ILE A 64 9.23 -2.54 2.54
N LYS A 65 9.74 -1.92 3.60
CA LYS A 65 10.19 -2.61 4.79
C LYS A 65 9.52 -1.96 5.99
N ALA A 66 8.90 -2.74 6.85
CA ALA A 66 8.30 -2.25 8.08
C ALA A 66 8.81 -3.05 9.27
N LYS A 67 9.16 -2.36 10.36
CA LYS A 67 9.63 -2.99 11.59
C LYS A 67 8.74 -2.59 12.75
N THR A 68 8.12 -3.56 13.40
CA THR A 68 7.35 -3.32 14.62
C THR A 68 8.26 -3.38 15.86
N PRO A 69 8.11 -2.47 16.85
CA PRO A 69 8.80 -2.59 18.13
C PRO A 69 8.13 -3.64 19.03
N ALA A 70 6.89 -4.03 18.75
CA ALA A 70 6.14 -5.02 19.53
C ALA A 70 6.79 -6.41 19.47
N ILE A 71 7.52 -6.72 18.39
CA ILE A 71 8.28 -7.95 18.25
C ILE A 71 9.72 -7.60 17.85
N THR A 72 10.67 -8.00 18.68
CA THR A 72 12.10 -7.78 18.39
C THR A 72 12.51 -8.62 17.19
N GLY A 73 12.84 -7.96 16.08
CA GLY A 73 13.46 -8.61 14.91
C GLY A 73 12.50 -8.99 13.78
N GLU A 74 11.19 -8.78 13.94
CA GLU A 74 10.27 -8.95 12.82
C GLU A 74 10.35 -7.79 11.83
N LEU A 75 10.49 -8.15 10.56
CA LEU A 75 10.59 -7.25 9.44
C LEU A 75 9.60 -7.72 8.37
N PHE A 76 8.57 -6.91 8.13
CA PHE A 76 7.72 -7.08 6.96
C PHE A 76 8.47 -6.51 5.76
N ILE A 77 8.62 -7.29 4.69
CA ILE A 77 9.20 -6.83 3.43
C ILE A 77 8.21 -7.18 2.34
N GLU A 78 7.86 -6.20 1.50
CA GLU A 78 7.15 -6.50 0.27
C GLU A 78 7.65 -5.69 -0.93
N SER A 79 7.56 -6.29 -2.12
CA SER A 79 7.87 -5.69 -3.42
C SER A 79 6.68 -5.79 -4.36
N VAL A 80 6.25 -4.65 -4.90
CA VAL A 80 5.11 -4.56 -5.82
C VAL A 80 5.58 -3.96 -7.13
N GLU A 81 5.27 -4.63 -8.24
CA GLU A 81 5.51 -4.05 -9.57
C GLU A 81 4.42 -3.03 -9.90
N LEU A 82 4.83 -1.82 -10.20
CA LEU A 82 3.93 -0.73 -10.55
C LEU A 82 3.74 -0.70 -12.07
N THR A 83 2.49 -0.71 -12.51
CA THR A 83 2.13 -0.56 -13.93
C THR A 83 2.14 0.91 -14.39
N THR A 84 2.30 1.84 -13.45
CA THR A 84 2.31 3.29 -13.65
C THR A 84 3.58 3.85 -13.02
N LYS A 85 4.23 4.80 -13.69
CA LYS A 85 5.33 5.56 -13.09
C LYS A 85 4.82 6.42 -11.94
N VAL A 86 5.53 6.35 -10.84
CA VAL A 86 5.23 7.10 -9.62
C VAL A 86 6.48 7.89 -9.23
N GLY A 87 6.24 9.08 -8.67
CA GLY A 87 7.28 9.94 -8.13
C GLY A 87 7.27 9.86 -6.61
N ASP A 88 7.00 11.00 -5.98
CA ASP A 88 6.99 11.11 -4.53
C ASP A 88 5.93 10.21 -3.87
N HIS A 89 6.23 9.80 -2.65
CA HIS A 89 5.31 9.07 -1.79
C HIS A 89 4.87 9.97 -0.64
N LEU A 90 3.61 9.82 -0.25
CA LEU A 90 3.12 10.34 1.01
C LEU A 90 3.55 9.41 2.15
N SER A 91 3.54 9.95 3.36
CA SER A 91 3.80 9.22 4.59
C SER A 91 2.97 7.92 4.66
N PRO A 92 3.60 6.76 4.91
CA PRO A 92 2.88 5.52 5.10
C PRO A 92 1.98 5.59 6.33
N THR A 93 0.78 5.06 6.20
CA THR A 93 -0.16 4.92 7.31
C THR A 93 -0.29 3.46 7.68
N SER A 94 -0.27 3.12 8.97
CA SER A 94 -0.51 1.75 9.43
C SER A 94 -1.64 1.68 10.46
N MET A 95 -2.55 0.72 10.28
CA MET A 95 -3.73 0.57 11.12
C MET A 95 -4.23 -0.88 11.10
N ASN A 96 -4.35 -1.49 12.29
CA ASN A 96 -5.02 -2.79 12.49
C ASN A 96 -4.57 -3.91 11.54
N GLY A 97 -3.27 -4.11 11.36
CA GLY A 97 -2.76 -5.13 10.42
C GLY A 97 -2.82 -4.70 8.96
N TRP A 98 -2.89 -3.40 8.69
CA TRP A 98 -2.79 -2.84 7.35
C TRP A 98 -1.69 -1.80 7.29
N ILE A 99 -0.90 -1.84 6.23
CA ILE A 99 -0.01 -0.73 5.84
C ILE A 99 -0.56 -0.16 4.53
N ILE A 100 -0.72 1.16 4.48
CA ILE A 100 -1.24 1.91 3.35
C ILE A 100 -0.19 2.90 2.92
N ILE A 101 0.20 2.85 1.65
CA ILE A 101 1.18 3.76 1.06
C ILE A 101 0.52 4.44 -0.12
N THR A 102 0.58 5.76 -0.17
CA THR A 102 0.05 6.52 -1.30
C THR A 102 1.19 7.18 -2.04
N LEU A 103 1.25 6.93 -3.34
CA LEU A 103 2.25 7.41 -4.27
C LEU A 103 1.59 8.41 -5.23
N LEU A 104 2.32 9.45 -5.63
CA LEU A 104 1.86 10.37 -6.67
C LEU A 104 2.35 9.85 -8.02
N LYS A 105 1.45 9.80 -9.00
CA LYS A 105 1.78 9.49 -10.40
C LYS A 105 2.59 10.64 -10.99
N GLU A 106 3.58 10.30 -11.80
CA GLU A 106 4.29 11.27 -12.66
C GLU A 106 3.48 11.63 -13.91
#